data_AF-A0A6S6T957-F1
#
_entry.id   AF-A0A6S6T957-F1
#
_cell.length_a   1.000
_cell.length_b   1.000
_cell.length_c   1.000
_cell.angle_alpha   90.00
_cell.angle_beta   90.00
_cell.angle_gamma   90.00
#
_symmetry.space_group_name_H-M   'P 1'
#
loop_
_entity.id
_entity.type
_entity.pdbx_description
1 polymer ?
#
loop_
_entity_poly.entity_id
_entity_poly.type
_entity_poly.pdbx_seq_one_letter_code
_entity_poly.pdbx_strand_id
1 'polypeptide(L)' 'MPKIESFEKFAHEYEVWFENNPKVYEAEIKTIQKLLLPFERGIEIGIGSGKFALPFDIKPE' A
#
# COMPACT_ATOMS: atom_id res chain seq x y z
N MET A 1 9.63 -9.35 20.36
CA MET A 1 8.34 -9.52 19.66
C MET A 1 8.15 -8.36 18.68
N PRO A 2 7.52 -8.59 17.52
CA PRO A 2 7.23 -7.52 16.57
C PRO A 2 6.27 -6.49 17.17
N LYS A 3 6.51 -5.20 16.93
CA LYS A 3 5.67 -4.09 17.42
C LYS A 3 4.54 -3.79 16.41
N ILE A 4 3.54 -4.67 16.35
CA ILE A 4 2.46 -4.60 15.34
C ILE A 4 1.11 -4.11 15.89
N GLU A 5 0.97 -4.02 17.22
CA GLU A 5 -0.30 -3.76 17.91
C GLU A 5 -1.02 -2.50 17.42
N SER A 6 -0.27 -1.42 17.11
CA SER A 6 -0.85 -0.19 16.55
C SER A 6 -1.47 -0.42 15.17
N PHE A 7 -0.83 -1.23 14.32
CA PHE A 7 -1.34 -1.49 12.97
C PHE A 7 -2.59 -2.37 13.01
N GLU A 8 -2.66 -3.33 13.93
CA GLU A 8 -3.85 -4.17 14.13
C GLU A 8 -5.01 -3.36 14.71
N LYS A 9 -4.74 -2.57 15.76
CA LYS A 9 -5.77 -1.81 16.47
C LYS A 9 -6.41 -0.72 15.62
N PHE A 10 -5.62 -0.09 14.75
CA PHE A 10 -6.06 1.07 13.95
C PHE A 10 -6.16 0.75 12.44
N ALA A 11 -6.32 -0.53 12.10
CA ALA A 11 -6.42 -0.97 10.70
C ALA A 11 -7.61 -0.34 9.97
N HIS A 12 -8.75 -0.15 10.66
CA HIS A 12 -9.93 0.47 10.08
C HIS A 12 -9.70 1.95 9.76
N GLU A 13 -9.09 2.70 10.68
CA GLU A 13 -8.77 4.11 10.48
C GLU A 13 -7.78 4.30 9.34
N TYR A 14 -6.82 3.37 9.18
CA TYR A 14 -5.94 3.32 8.03
C TYR A 14 -6.74 3.18 6.72
N GLU A 15 -7.68 2.23 6.65
CA GLU A 15 -8.51 2.02 5.46
C GLU A 15 -9.36 3.26 5.11
N VAL A 16 -10.05 3.81 6.11
CA VAL A 16 -10.92 4.99 5.97
C VAL A 16 -10.16 6.23 5.51
N TRP A 17 -8.87 6.35 5.84
CA TRP A 17 -8.07 7.48 5.37
C TRP A 17 -8.02 7.52 3.83
N PHE A 18 -7.88 6.37 3.15
CA PHE A 18 -7.82 6.30 1.69
C PHE A 18 -9.19 6.58 1.05
N GLU A 19 -10.28 6.20 1.71
CA GLU A 19 -11.65 6.53 1.28
C GLU A 19 -11.91 8.05 1.37
N ASN A 20 -11.42 8.70 2.42
CA ASN A 20 -11.57 10.14 2.63
C ASN A 20 -10.61 10.98 1.79
N ASN A 21 -9.48 10.40 1.34
CA ASN A 21 -8.43 11.11 0.61
C ASN A 21 -8.12 10.49 -0.77
N PRO A 22 -9.11 10.25 -1.63
CA PRO A 22 -8.91 9.47 -2.86
C PRO A 22 -7.95 10.14 -3.85
N LYS A 23 -7.95 11.49 -3.91
CA LYS A 23 -7.06 12.26 -4.79
C LYS A 23 -5.60 12.18 -4.35
N VAL A 24 -5.35 12.13 -3.05
CA VAL A 24 -3.98 12.02 -2.50
C VAL A 24 -3.45 10.63 -2.78
N TYR A 25 -4.24 9.60 -2.47
CA TYR A 25 -3.90 8.22 -2.78
C TYR A 25 -3.61 8.00 -4.28
N GLU A 26 -4.45 8.54 -5.17
CA GLU A 26 -4.23 8.45 -6.61
C GLU A 26 -2.91 9.13 -7.03
N ALA A 27 -2.58 10.27 -6.43
CA ALA A 27 -1.31 10.97 -6.69
C ALA A 27 -0.10 10.16 -6.21
N GLU A 28 -0.19 9.46 -5.07
CA GLU A 28 0.85 8.57 -4.56
C GLU A 28 1.09 7.39 -5.52
N ILE A 29 0.03 6.70 -5.95
CA ILE A 29 0.13 5.60 -6.91
C ILE A 29 0.78 6.07 -8.23
N LYS A 30 0.32 7.19 -8.79
CA LYS A 30 0.91 7.75 -10.02
C LYS A 30 2.38 8.14 -9.85
N THR A 31 2.75 8.59 -8.65
CA THR A 31 4.15 8.96 -8.37
C THR A 31 5.02 7.72 -8.34
N ILE A 32 4.59 6.66 -7.66
CA ILE A 32 5.30 5.38 -7.63
C ILE A 32 5.42 4.82 -9.06
N GLN A 33 4.33 4.81 -9.84
CA GLN A 33 4.33 4.32 -11.22
C GLN A 33 5.33 5.06 -12.13
N LYS A 34 5.56 6.36 -11.89
CA LYS A 34 6.54 7.15 -12.65
C LYS A 34 8.00 6.91 -12.22
N LEU A 35 8.21 6.54 -10.96
CA LEU A 35 9.54 6.35 -10.38
C LEU A 35 10.04 4.92 -10.51
N LEU A 36 9.14 3.94 -10.58
CA LEU A 36 9.49 2.54 -10.76
C LEU A 36 10.06 2.32 -12.16
N LEU A 37 11.23 1.65 -12.22
CA LEU A 37 11.72 1.05 -13.45
C LEU A 37 10.86 -0.16 -13.80
N PRO A 38 10.77 -0.55 -15.08
CA PRO A 38 10.12 -1.80 -15.47
C PRO A 38 10.67 -2.98 -14.68
N PHE A 39 9.79 -3.82 -14.13
CA PHE A 39 10.14 -5.02 -13.39
C PHE A 39 9.24 -6.17 -13.79
N GLU A 40 9.76 -7.40 -13.74
CA GLU A 40 8.97 -8.63 -13.94
C GLU A 40 8.47 -9.21 -12.62
N ARG A 41 9.24 -9.03 -11.53
CA ARG A 41 8.92 -9.50 -10.18
C ARG A 41 9.27 -8.42 -9.17
N GLY A 42 8.36 -8.17 -8.22
CA GLY A 42 8.52 -7.18 -7.17
C GLY A 42 8.01 -7.72 -5.84
N ILE A 43 8.52 -7.18 -4.74
CA ILE A 43 8.06 -7.50 -3.38
C ILE A 43 7.79 -6.18 -2.65
N GLU A 44 6.62 -6.09 -2.02
CA GLU A 44 6.33 -5.05 -1.04
C GLU A 44 6.63 -5.61 0.36
N ILE A 45 7.48 -4.91 1.12
CA ILE A 45 7.78 -5.27 2.52
C ILE A 45 6.83 -4.49 3.42
N GLY A 46 5.99 -5.21 4.16
CA GLY A 46 4.95 -4.60 4.99
C GLY A 46 3.66 -4.31 4.23
N ILE A 47 3.20 -5.27 3.42
CA ILE A 47 2.06 -5.15 2.48
C ILE A 47 0.75 -4.63 3.12
N GLY A 48 0.53 -4.87 4.42
CA GLY A 48 -0.69 -4.45 5.11
C GLY A 48 -1.94 -4.93 4.37
N SER A 49 -2.86 -4.01 4.05
CA SER A 49 -4.07 -4.31 3.27
C SER A 49 -3.86 -4.34 1.75
N GLY A 50 -2.63 -4.14 1.27
CA GLY A 50 -2.29 -4.22 -0.15
C GLY A 50 -2.67 -2.99 -0.97
N LYS A 51 -2.94 -1.84 -0.33
CA LYS A 51 -3.25 -0.57 -1.04
C LYS A 51 -2.21 -0.24 -2.10
N PHE A 52 -0.92 -0.46 -1.83
CA PHE A 52 0.14 -0.14 -2.78
C PHE A 52 0.57 -1.34 -3.62
N ALA A 53 0.64 -2.57 -3.08
CA ALA A 53 0.96 -3.77 -3.87
C ALA A 53 -0.03 -4.07 -5.00
N LEU A 54 -1.33 -4.04 -4.73
CA LEU A 54 -2.35 -4.50 -5.69
C LEU A 54 -2.37 -3.69 -7.00
N PRO A 55 -2.25 -2.34 -7.00
CA PRO A 55 -2.11 -1.55 -8.23
C PRO A 55 -0.90 -1.91 -9.12
N PHE A 56 0.11 -2.58 -8.58
CA PHE A 56 1.32 -3.00 -9.29
C PHE A 56 1.39 -4.51 -9.53
N ASP A 57 0.26 -5.21 -9.42
CA ASP A 57 0.14 -6.67 -9.57
C ASP A 57 1.05 -7.49 -8.63
N ILE A 58 1.49 -6.89 -7.53
CA ILE A 58 2.20 -7.58 -6.46
C ILE A 58 1.15 -8.25 -5.59
N LYS A 59 1.22 -9.58 -5.46
CA LYS A 59 0.27 -10.36 -4.65
C LYS A 59 1.01 -11.02 -3.50
N PRO A 60 0.39 -11.10 -2.31
CA PRO A 60 0.90 -11.99 -1.28
C PRO A 60 0.79 -13.44 -1.79
N GLU A 61 1.86 -14.22 -1.62
CA GLU A 61 1.88 -15.67 -1.87
C GLU A 61 1.04 -16.42 -0.83
#